data_AF-A0A0B4BPU9-F1
#
_entry.id   AF-A0A0B4BPU9-F1
#
_cell.length_a   1.000
_cell.length_b   1.000
_cell.length_c   1.000
_cell.angle_alpha   90.00
_cell.angle_beta   90.00
_cell.angle_gamma   90.00
#
_symmetry.space_group_name_H-M   'P 1'
#
loop_
_entity.id
_entity.type
_entity.pdbx_description
1 polymer ?
#
loop_
_entity_poly.entity_id
_entity_poly.type
_entity_poly.pdbx_seq_one_letter_code
_entity_poly.pdbx_strand_id
1 'polypeptide(L)'
;MRKILKTLASVAAFAIGASAAQAKETFICDMTPYTTIGWISPKVAVIMGDGREGAHVYDGIIHEVYGEPIAASVSQRNARIFELTWTVNNVPLSNGVHTIDGHFRALFNVKKKKLHMSVLYNGMDVAQPRGIGECSLSEG
;
A
#
# COMPACT_ATOMS: atom_id res chain seq x y z
N MET A 1 -25.65 19.70 68.49
CA MET A 1 -25.58 18.39 67.80
C MET A 1 -25.51 18.60 66.30
N ARG A 2 -24.51 17.95 65.69
CA ARG A 2 -24.22 17.61 64.27
C ARG A 2 -24.86 18.42 63.12
N LYS A 3 -23.98 19.15 62.41
CA LYS A 3 -24.18 19.73 61.08
C LYS A 3 -24.37 18.60 60.04
N ILE A 4 -25.44 18.66 59.25
CA ILE A 4 -25.71 17.71 58.17
C ILE A 4 -24.86 18.13 56.96
N LEU A 5 -23.81 17.34 56.65
CA LEU A 5 -23.02 17.49 55.42
C LEU A 5 -23.91 17.16 54.21
N LYS A 6 -24.03 18.10 53.27
CA LYS A 6 -24.63 17.87 51.97
C LYS A 6 -23.59 17.24 51.05
N THR A 7 -23.75 15.96 50.76
CA THR A 7 -22.92 15.17 49.84
C THR A 7 -23.12 15.68 48.41
N LEU A 8 -22.06 16.18 47.77
CA LEU A 8 -22.05 16.43 46.32
C LEU A 8 -22.00 15.10 45.59
N ALA A 9 -23.05 14.79 44.81
CA ALA A 9 -23.05 13.67 43.89
C ALA A 9 -22.35 14.09 42.58
N SER A 10 -21.12 13.62 42.36
CA SER A 10 -20.43 13.75 41.07
C SER A 10 -20.97 12.72 40.10
N VAL A 11 -21.70 13.17 39.07
CA VAL A 11 -22.09 12.34 37.93
C VAL A 11 -20.87 12.21 37.01
N ALA A 12 -20.16 11.07 37.09
CA ALA A 12 -19.11 10.72 36.14
C ALA A 12 -19.78 10.26 34.83
N ALA A 13 -19.85 11.16 33.84
CA ALA A 13 -20.25 10.80 32.49
C ALA A 13 -19.13 9.96 31.86
N PHE A 14 -19.34 8.64 31.77
CA PHE A 14 -18.53 7.75 30.95
C PHE A 14 -18.78 8.10 29.47
N ALA A 15 -17.93 8.96 28.90
CA ALA A 15 -17.82 9.08 27.46
C ALA A 15 -17.16 7.80 26.93
N ILE A 16 -17.98 6.85 26.49
CA ILE A 16 -17.52 5.70 25.71
C ILE A 16 -17.10 6.29 24.36
N GLY A 17 -15.81 6.61 24.24
CA GLY A 17 -15.20 6.98 22.97
C GLY A 17 -15.26 5.77 22.05
N ALA A 18 -16.24 5.73 21.16
CA ALA A 18 -16.22 4.85 20.01
C ALA A 18 -15.04 5.29 19.14
N SER A 19 -13.89 4.65 19.32
CA SER A 19 -12.80 4.74 18.36
C SER A 19 -13.33 4.22 17.03
N ALA A 20 -13.67 5.12 16.11
CA ALA A 20 -13.97 4.76 14.74
C ALA A 20 -12.73 4.06 14.18
N ALA A 21 -12.76 2.73 14.11
CA ALA A 21 -11.79 1.96 13.37
C ALA A 21 -11.86 2.46 11.92
N GLN A 22 -10.83 3.16 11.47
CA GLN A 22 -10.76 3.60 10.09
C GLN A 22 -10.61 2.35 9.23
N ALA A 23 -11.51 2.13 8.29
CA ALA A 23 -11.43 0.98 7.40
C ALA A 23 -10.17 1.08 6.52
N LYS A 24 -9.48 -0.05 6.30
CA LYS A 24 -8.39 -0.15 5.32
C LYS A 24 -8.91 0.25 3.94
N GLU A 25 -8.21 1.14 3.27
CA GLU A 25 -8.55 1.56 1.91
C GLU A 25 -7.82 0.64 0.92
N THR A 26 -8.56 -0.16 0.15
CA THR A 26 -7.99 -0.97 -0.93
C THR A 26 -8.18 -0.26 -2.26
N PHE A 27 -7.10 -0.08 -3.01
CA PHE A 27 -7.11 0.52 -4.33
C PHE A 27 -6.71 -0.52 -5.37
N ILE A 28 -7.54 -0.69 -6.39
CA ILE A 28 -7.21 -1.53 -7.55
C ILE A 28 -6.79 -0.61 -8.69
N CYS A 29 -5.55 -0.76 -9.13
CA CYS A 29 -4.93 0.05 -10.17
C CYS A 29 -4.79 -0.74 -11.47
N ASP A 30 -5.41 -0.26 -12.53
CA ASP A 30 -5.23 -0.75 -13.89
C ASP A 30 -3.99 -0.08 -14.49
N MET A 31 -2.94 -0.86 -14.71
CA MET A 31 -1.61 -0.38 -15.09
C MET A 31 -1.40 -0.45 -16.60
N THR A 32 -0.87 0.62 -17.15
CA THR A 32 -0.34 0.72 -18.50
C THR A 32 1.19 0.73 -18.43
N PRO A 33 1.87 -0.33 -18.89
CA PRO A 33 3.32 -0.38 -18.94
C PRO A 33 3.87 0.51 -20.06
N TYR A 34 5.03 1.13 -19.82
CA TYR A 34 5.81 1.85 -20.82
C TYR A 34 6.95 1.00 -21.40
N THR A 35 7.02 -0.26 -21.01
CA THR A 35 8.05 -1.23 -21.42
C THR A 35 7.42 -2.59 -21.67
N THR A 36 7.99 -3.37 -22.59
CA THR A 36 7.49 -4.72 -22.94
C THR A 36 8.08 -5.85 -22.09
N ILE A 37 8.94 -5.54 -21.11
CA ILE A 37 9.74 -6.51 -20.34
C ILE A 37 8.91 -7.27 -19.27
N GLY A 38 7.58 -7.10 -19.22
CA GLY A 38 6.67 -7.92 -18.38
C GLY A 38 6.66 -7.63 -16.88
N TRP A 39 7.53 -6.75 -16.40
CA TRP A 39 7.73 -6.44 -14.96
C TRP A 39 6.72 -5.48 -14.34
N ILE A 40 5.82 -4.93 -15.15
CA ILE A 40 4.75 -4.07 -14.68
C ILE A 40 3.46 -4.85 -14.87
N SER A 41 2.95 -5.42 -13.77
CA SER A 41 1.70 -6.16 -13.75
C SER A 41 0.54 -5.30 -14.27
N PRO A 42 -0.34 -5.80 -15.15
CA PRO A 42 -1.49 -5.05 -15.68
C PRO A 42 -2.48 -4.60 -14.60
N LYS A 43 -2.50 -5.27 -13.45
CA LYS A 43 -3.30 -4.92 -12.28
C LYS A 43 -2.42 -4.96 -11.03
N VAL A 44 -2.54 -3.94 -10.20
CA VAL A 44 -1.87 -3.85 -8.89
C VAL A 44 -2.90 -3.42 -7.85
N ALA A 45 -2.98 -4.16 -6.75
CA ALA A 45 -3.75 -3.76 -5.58
C ALA A 45 -2.82 -3.10 -4.55
N VAL A 46 -3.25 -1.96 -4.02
CA VAL A 46 -2.58 -1.24 -2.92
C VAL A 46 -3.56 -1.16 -1.76
N ILE A 47 -3.21 -1.80 -0.65
CA ILE A 47 -4.02 -1.88 0.56
C ILE A 47 -3.39 -0.95 1.58
N MET A 48 -3.94 0.26 1.72
CA MET A 48 -3.46 1.24 2.69
C MET A 48 -4.01 0.92 4.08
N GLY A 49 -3.12 0.83 5.06
CA GLY A 49 -3.48 0.69 6.46
C GLY A 49 -4.07 1.98 7.04
N ASP A 50 -4.66 1.85 8.22
CA ASP A 50 -5.25 2.95 9.00
C ASP A 50 -4.26 4.10 9.17
N GLY A 51 -4.72 5.34 8.99
CA GLY A 51 -3.84 6.52 9.03
C GLY A 51 -2.77 6.58 7.94
N ARG A 52 -2.72 5.61 7.01
CA ARG A 52 -1.72 5.49 5.92
C ARG A 52 -0.29 5.28 6.42
N GLU A 53 -0.13 4.71 7.61
CA GLU A 53 1.18 4.43 8.21
C GLU A 53 1.84 3.14 7.67
N GLY A 54 1.07 2.28 7.01
CA GLY A 54 1.56 1.08 6.35
C GLY A 54 0.77 0.78 5.08
N ALA A 55 1.33 -0.06 4.21
CA ALA A 55 0.64 -0.54 3.02
C ALA A 55 1.00 -2.01 2.75
N HIS A 56 0.06 -2.72 2.15
CA HIS A 56 0.34 -3.99 1.48
C HIS A 56 0.11 -3.82 -0.03
N VAL A 57 0.84 -4.60 -0.81
CA VAL A 57 0.75 -4.61 -2.26
C VAL A 57 0.53 -6.04 -2.75
N TYR A 58 -0.22 -6.15 -3.83
CA TYR A 58 -0.50 -7.44 -4.45
C TYR A 58 -0.65 -7.27 -5.95
N ASP A 59 -0.04 -8.17 -6.72
CA ASP A 59 -0.10 -8.18 -8.18
C ASP A 59 0.19 -9.60 -8.70
N GLY A 60 0.30 -9.75 -10.03
CA GLY A 60 0.57 -11.06 -10.64
C GLY A 60 1.91 -11.67 -10.23
N ILE A 61 2.96 -10.85 -10.10
CA ILE A 61 4.30 -11.29 -9.71
C ILE A 61 4.28 -11.77 -8.25
N ILE A 62 3.67 -10.99 -7.36
CA ILE A 62 3.51 -11.33 -5.95
C ILE A 62 2.65 -12.58 -5.79
N HIS A 63 1.58 -12.73 -6.58
CA HIS A 63 0.75 -13.93 -6.56
C HIS A 63 1.56 -15.18 -6.91
N GLU A 64 2.38 -15.13 -7.96
CA GLU A 64 3.19 -16.25 -8.39
C GLU A 64 4.26 -16.64 -7.36
N VAL A 65 4.89 -15.65 -6.72
CA VAL A 65 6.02 -15.89 -5.80
C VAL A 65 5.57 -16.19 -4.37
N TYR A 66 4.58 -15.47 -3.85
CA TYR A 66 4.16 -15.52 -2.45
C TYR A 66 2.72 -15.99 -2.24
N GLY A 67 1.84 -15.80 -3.23
CA GLY A 67 0.42 -16.18 -3.14
C GLY A 67 -0.46 -15.24 -2.30
N GLU A 68 0.12 -14.26 -1.60
CA GLU A 68 -0.59 -13.33 -0.72
C GLU A 68 0.00 -11.90 -0.77
N PRO A 69 -0.77 -10.86 -0.37
CA PRO A 69 -0.26 -9.49 -0.32
C PRO A 69 0.95 -9.34 0.61
N ILE A 70 1.97 -8.62 0.15
CA ILE A 70 3.19 -8.37 0.93
C ILE A 70 3.24 -6.94 1.45
N ALA A 71 3.97 -6.73 2.54
CA ALA A 71 4.17 -5.39 3.10
C ALA A 71 5.01 -4.51 2.15
N ALA A 72 4.58 -3.26 2.00
CA ALA A 72 5.35 -2.20 1.37
C ALA A 72 5.73 -1.15 2.43
N SER A 73 6.97 -0.67 2.36
CA SER A 73 7.38 0.50 3.12
C SER A 73 6.69 1.73 2.58
N VAL A 74 6.20 2.59 3.47
CA VAL A 74 5.46 3.80 3.12
C VAL A 74 6.25 5.02 3.57
N SER A 75 6.55 5.91 2.63
CA SER A 75 7.10 7.24 2.90
C SER A 75 6.15 8.30 2.37
N GLN A 76 5.54 9.08 3.25
CA GLN A 76 4.71 10.21 2.81
C GLN A 76 5.59 11.31 2.21
N ARG A 77 5.38 11.63 0.93
CA ARG A 77 6.08 12.73 0.24
C ARG A 77 5.37 14.06 0.45
N ASN A 78 4.04 14.03 0.53
CA ASN A 78 3.18 15.13 0.96
C ASN A 78 1.78 14.59 1.30
N ALA A 79 0.84 15.48 1.63
CA ALA A 79 -0.54 15.11 2.01
C ALA A 79 -1.30 14.23 0.99
N ARG A 80 -0.86 14.15 -0.27
CA ARG A 80 -1.56 13.42 -1.35
C ARG A 80 -0.70 12.36 -2.03
N ILE A 81 0.60 12.34 -1.79
CA ILE A 81 1.53 11.46 -2.49
C ILE A 81 2.29 10.61 -1.47
N PHE A 82 2.15 9.30 -1.62
CA PHE A 82 2.84 8.29 -0.84
C PHE A 82 3.82 7.57 -1.75
N GLU A 83 5.05 7.45 -1.30
CA GLU A 83 6.02 6.56 -1.93
C GLU A 83 5.93 5.19 -1.26
N LEU A 84 5.75 4.16 -2.08
CA LEU A 84 5.68 2.77 -1.68
C LEU A 84 6.91 2.06 -2.24
N THR A 85 7.59 1.29 -1.40
CA THR A 85 8.70 0.43 -1.85
C THR A 85 8.57 -0.97 -1.30
N TRP A 86 8.85 -1.96 -2.13
CA TRP A 86 8.84 -3.37 -1.75
C TRP A 86 9.84 -4.14 -2.61
N THR A 87 10.19 -5.35 -2.16
CA THR A 87 11.04 -6.26 -2.91
C THR A 87 10.31 -7.58 -3.09
N VAL A 88 10.35 -8.12 -4.30
CA VAL A 88 9.96 -9.51 -4.56
C VAL A 88 11.23 -10.28 -4.84
N ASN A 89 11.55 -11.21 -3.97
CA ASN A 89 12.74 -12.04 -4.10
C ASN A 89 12.44 -13.27 -4.96
N ASN A 90 13.44 -13.75 -5.69
CA ASN A 90 13.35 -14.98 -6.48
C ASN A 90 12.26 -14.98 -7.58
N VAL A 91 12.04 -13.86 -8.27
CA VAL A 91 11.08 -13.80 -9.38
C VAL A 91 11.59 -14.66 -10.54
N PRO A 92 10.83 -15.66 -11.01
CA PRO A 92 11.22 -16.48 -12.15
C PRO A 92 11.35 -15.65 -13.42
N LEU A 93 12.47 -15.82 -14.14
CA LEU A 93 12.62 -15.30 -15.50
C LEU A 93 11.89 -16.21 -16.49
N SER A 94 11.58 -15.67 -17.68
CA SER A 94 10.84 -16.40 -18.74
C SER A 94 11.52 -17.71 -19.20
N ASN A 95 12.81 -17.88 -18.93
CA ASN A 95 13.53 -19.11 -19.22
C ASN A 95 13.32 -20.22 -18.15
N GLY A 96 12.66 -19.93 -17.03
CA GLY A 96 12.32 -20.87 -15.96
C GLY A 96 13.50 -21.43 -15.16
N VAL A 97 14.74 -21.06 -15.52
CA VAL A 97 15.97 -21.60 -14.90
C VAL A 97 16.57 -20.61 -13.91
N HIS A 98 16.37 -19.32 -14.15
CA HIS A 98 16.97 -18.25 -13.37
C HIS A 98 15.91 -17.43 -12.65
N THR A 99 16.26 -16.96 -11.46
CA THR A 99 15.46 -16.01 -10.69
C THR A 99 16.22 -14.70 -10.51
N ILE A 100 15.49 -13.62 -10.29
CA ILE A 100 16.05 -12.31 -9.96
C ILE A 100 15.17 -11.60 -8.93
N ASP A 101 15.80 -10.79 -8.08
CA ASP A 101 15.06 -9.94 -7.14
C ASP A 101 14.58 -8.68 -7.85
N GLY A 102 13.29 -8.39 -7.73
CA GLY A 102 12.68 -7.17 -8.23
C GLY A 102 12.53 -6.15 -7.11
N HIS A 103 13.17 -4.99 -7.23
CA HIS A 103 12.97 -3.88 -6.31
C HIS A 103 11.98 -2.89 -6.91
N PHE A 104 10.80 -2.78 -6.30
CA PHE A 104 9.72 -1.97 -6.81
C PHE A 104 9.64 -0.65 -6.05
N ARG A 105 9.33 0.41 -6.80
CA ARG A 105 9.03 1.73 -6.27
C ARG A 105 7.79 2.27 -6.94
N ALA A 106 6.85 2.77 -6.16
CA ALA A 106 5.66 3.42 -6.67
C ALA A 106 5.40 4.78 -6.00
N LEU A 107 4.95 5.75 -6.77
CA LEU A 107 4.40 7.02 -6.29
C LEU A 107 2.88 6.96 -6.45
N PHE A 108 2.19 6.83 -5.32
CA PHE A 108 0.75 6.76 -5.27
C PHE A 108 0.14 8.12 -4.91
N ASN A 109 -0.55 8.73 -5.88
CA ASN A 109 -1.35 9.92 -5.65
C ASN A 109 -2.78 9.52 -5.29
N VAL A 110 -3.07 9.41 -4.00
CA VAL A 110 -4.39 8.96 -3.49
C VAL A 110 -5.53 9.90 -3.92
N LYS A 111 -5.26 11.20 -4.07
CA LYS A 111 -6.29 12.18 -4.46
C LYS A 111 -6.66 12.04 -5.95
N LYS A 112 -5.65 11.88 -6.80
CA LYS A 112 -5.84 11.70 -8.24
C LYS A 112 -6.15 10.25 -8.62
N LYS A 113 -6.02 9.32 -7.65
CA LYS A 113 -6.09 7.88 -7.84
C LYS A 113 -5.16 7.42 -8.98
N LYS A 114 -3.90 7.84 -8.90
CA LYS A 114 -2.86 7.55 -9.90
C LYS A 114 -1.68 6.84 -9.26
N LEU A 115 -1.26 5.72 -9.82
CA LEU A 115 -0.06 4.99 -9.39
C LEU A 115 1.01 5.08 -10.47
N HIS A 116 2.15 5.68 -10.17
CA HIS A 116 3.33 5.61 -11.04
C HIS A 116 4.28 4.57 -10.47
N MET A 117 4.65 3.56 -11.25
CA MET A 117 5.49 2.45 -10.78
C MET A 117 6.74 2.30 -11.62
N SER A 118 7.84 1.92 -10.99
CA SER A 118 9.10 1.57 -11.62
C SER A 118 9.73 0.37 -10.93
N VAL A 119 10.45 -0.46 -11.69
CA VAL A 119 11.25 -1.55 -11.15
C VAL A 119 12.73 -1.23 -11.30
N LEU A 120 13.46 -1.31 -10.19
CA LEU A 120 14.89 -1.08 -10.10
C LEU A 120 15.58 -2.44 -10.12
N TYR A 121 16.47 -2.67 -11.09
CA TYR A 121 17.43 -3.77 -11.05
C TYR A 121 18.83 -3.20 -10.89
N ASN A 122 19.65 -3.87 -10.12
CA ASN A 122 21.08 -3.63 -10.13
C ASN A 122 21.69 -4.48 -11.26
N GLY A 123 22.46 -3.87 -12.17
CA GLY A 123 23.34 -4.61 -13.09
C GLY A 123 22.86 -4.81 -14.53
N MET A 124 21.84 -4.09 -15.02
CA MET A 124 21.51 -4.08 -16.45
C MET A 124 21.54 -2.66 -17.02
N ASP A 125 22.30 -2.44 -18.09
CA ASP A 125 22.35 -1.17 -18.87
C ASP A 125 21.10 -0.98 -19.74
N VAL A 126 19.93 -1.30 -19.19
CA VAL A 126 18.64 -1.15 -19.86
C VAL A 126 17.76 -0.16 -19.10
N ALA A 127 16.87 0.51 -19.84
CA ALA A 127 15.88 1.37 -19.22
C ALA A 127 15.03 0.58 -18.22
N GLN A 128 14.92 1.10 -17.00
CA GLN A 128 14.10 0.50 -15.95
C GLN A 128 12.63 0.39 -16.41
N PRO A 129 11.97 -0.77 -16.20
CA PRO A 129 10.56 -0.92 -16.43
C PRO A 129 9.76 0.12 -15.66
N ARG A 130 8.79 0.73 -16.33
CA ARG A 130 7.95 1.79 -15.77
C ARG A 130 6.53 1.64 -16.27
N GLY A 131 5.57 2.12 -15.49
CA GLY A 131 4.18 2.21 -15.91
C GLY A 131 3.40 3.21 -15.08
N ILE A 132 2.19 3.52 -15.54
CA ILE A 132 1.21 4.33 -14.83
C ILE A 132 -0.09 3.56 -14.72
N GLY A 133 -0.79 3.69 -13.60
CA GLY A 133 -2.12 3.12 -13.43
C GLY A 133 -3.16 4.12 -12.98
N GLU A 134 -4.38 3.88 -13.45
CA GLU A 134 -5.61 4.48 -12.93
C GLU A 134 -6.12 3.59 -11.80
N CYS A 135 -6.38 4.18 -10.63
CA CYS A 135 -6.84 3.44 -9.48
C CYS A 135 -8.31 3.72 -9.16
N SER A 136 -9.00 2.70 -8.68
CA SER A 136 -10.34 2.79 -8.11
C SER A 136 -10.30 2.28 -6.68
N LEU A 137 -11.16 2.83 -5.81
CA LEU A 137 -11.33 2.29 -4.48
C LEU A 137 -12.14 1.00 -4.65
N SER A 138 -11.62 -0.12 -4.14
CA SER A 138 -12.42 -1.33 -3.99
C SER A 138 -13.32 -1.12 -2.79
N GLU A 139 -14.62 -1.30 -2.97
CA GLU A 139 -15.51 -1.51 -1.83
C GLU A 139 -15.09 -2.84 -1.19
N GLY A 140 -14.87 -2.79 0.13
CA GLY A 140 -14.58 -3.95 0.96
C GLY A 140 -15.86 -4.52 1.55
#